data_AF-A0A1B9DMX9-F1
#
_entry.id   AF-A0A1B9DMX9-F1
#
_cell.length_a   1.000
_cell.length_b   1.000
_cell.length_c   1.000
_cell.angle_alpha   90.00
_cell.angle_beta   90.00
_cell.angle_gamma   90.00
#
_symmetry.space_group_name_H-M   'P 1'
#
loop_
_entity.id
_entity.type
_entity.pdbx_description
1 polymer ?
#
loop_
_entity_poly.entity_id
_entity_poly.type
_entity_poly.pdbx_seq_one_letter_code
_entity_poly.pdbx_strand_id
1 'polypeptide(L)'
;MKTILFFLITISCFGQNKKLTDKQYNESGAAKIEFCQTVEDAEKLARIDLAKTPFVLVQGGIAPIAYPINNEFSNSCGVYYYELGCTGPERKISAAYNNIVFKHLCDTYGKKWKKTIRKDAIGLKEFKKKNGC
;
A
#
# COMPACT_ATOMS: atom_id res chain seq x y z
N MET A 1 -36.77 24.77 19.45
CA MET A 1 -36.12 24.52 18.15
C MET A 1 -34.64 24.29 18.40
N LYS A 2 -34.15 23.05 18.30
CA LYS A 2 -32.71 22.74 18.37
C LYS A 2 -32.19 22.66 16.94
N THR A 3 -31.44 23.67 16.53
CA THR A 3 -30.72 23.65 15.25
C THR A 3 -29.57 22.66 15.40
N ILE A 4 -29.76 21.44 14.89
CA ILE A 4 -28.68 20.45 14.76
C ILE A 4 -27.81 20.93 13.60
N LEU A 5 -26.66 21.51 13.94
CA LEU A 5 -25.63 21.91 13.00
C LEU A 5 -24.98 20.63 12.44
N PHE A 6 -25.42 20.19 11.26
CA PHE A 6 -24.74 19.16 10.50
C PHE A 6 -23.39 19.72 10.01
N PHE A 7 -22.31 19.39 10.71
CA PHE A 7 -20.96 19.53 10.18
C PHE A 7 -20.79 18.46 9.08
N LEU A 8 -21.17 18.81 7.85
CA LEU A 8 -20.74 18.07 6.67
C LEU A 8 -19.25 18.32 6.51
N ILE A 9 -18.44 17.51 7.18
CA ILE A 9 -17.03 17.35 6.80
C ILE A 9 -17.07 16.60 5.48
N THR A 10 -17.23 17.35 4.39
CA THR A 10 -16.84 16.87 3.07
C THR A 10 -15.33 16.63 3.16
N ILE A 11 -14.93 15.39 3.44
CA ILE A 11 -13.56 14.94 3.26
C ILE A 11 -13.34 14.93 1.75
N SER A 12 -13.11 16.11 1.20
CA SER A 12 -12.50 16.29 -0.10
C SER A 12 -11.07 15.81 0.09
N CYS A 13 -10.83 14.50 -0.05
CA CYS A 13 -9.49 13.93 -0.16
C CYS A 13 -8.86 14.42 -1.47
N PHE A 14 -8.50 15.70 -1.54
CA PHE A 14 -7.42 16.14 -2.41
C PHE A 14 -6.14 15.78 -1.68
N GLY A 15 -5.69 14.54 -1.87
CA GLY A 15 -4.37 14.09 -1.44
C GLY A 15 -3.32 15.00 -2.07
N GLN A 16 -2.69 15.84 -1.26
CA GLN A 16 -1.49 16.55 -1.69
C GLN A 16 -0.45 15.49 -2.07
N ASN A 17 0.22 15.65 -3.22
CA ASN A 17 1.33 14.78 -3.65
C ASN A 17 2.54 14.98 -2.70
N LYS A 18 2.43 14.49 -1.46
CA LYS A 18 3.52 14.54 -0.50
C LYS A 18 4.58 13.55 -0.97
N LYS A 19 5.69 14.08 -1.48
CA LYS A 19 6.87 13.27 -1.76
C LYS A 19 7.39 12.68 -0.45
N LEU A 20 7.77 11.40 -0.48
CA LEU A 20 8.45 10.75 0.63
C LEU A 20 9.78 11.45 0.88
N THR A 21 10.12 11.67 2.14
CA THR A 21 11.49 12.00 2.53
C THR A 21 12.35 10.74 2.50
N ASP A 22 13.65 10.89 2.25
CA ASP A 22 14.60 9.77 2.26
C ASP A 22 14.54 8.98 3.57
N LYS A 23 14.37 9.68 4.69
CA LYS A 23 14.20 9.07 6.02
C LYS A 23 12.95 8.17 6.08
N GLN A 24 11.80 8.65 5.61
CA GLN A 24 10.57 7.85 5.59
C GLN A 24 10.70 6.61 4.71
N TYR A 25 11.40 6.73 3.59
CA TYR A 25 11.64 5.60 2.70
C TYR A 25 12.59 4.57 3.34
N ASN A 26 13.76 5.00 3.80
CA ASN A 26 14.81 4.11 4.32
C ASN A 26 14.47 3.48 5.68
N GLU A 27 13.63 4.12 6.49
CA GLU A 27 13.22 3.58 7.79
C GLU A 27 11.93 2.73 7.72
N SER A 28 11.30 2.64 6.55
CA SER A 28 10.06 1.87 6.35
C SER A 28 10.25 0.38 6.62
N GLY A 29 9.16 -0.29 6.99
CA GLY A 29 9.08 -1.74 6.98
C GLY A 29 9.26 -2.32 5.58
N ALA A 30 8.74 -1.64 4.55
CA ALA A 30 8.98 -2.02 3.16
C ALA A 30 10.47 -2.11 2.80
N ALA A 31 11.31 -1.18 3.27
CA ALA A 31 12.77 -1.24 3.08
C ALA A 31 13.47 -2.36 3.86
N LYS A 32 12.82 -2.87 4.91
CA LYS A 32 13.37 -3.92 5.79
C LYS A 32 12.88 -5.32 5.44
N ILE A 33 11.98 -5.44 4.46
CA ILE A 33 11.34 -6.72 4.10
C ILE A 33 12.33 -7.76 3.60
N GLU A 34 13.44 -7.33 2.98
CA GLU A 34 14.52 -8.22 2.51
C GLU A 34 15.16 -9.01 3.65
N PHE A 35 15.13 -8.49 4.88
CA PHE A 35 15.69 -9.16 6.06
C PHE A 35 14.69 -10.06 6.78
N CYS A 36 13.44 -10.16 6.30
CA CYS A 36 12.43 -11.01 6.91
C CYS A 36 12.67 -12.48 6.56
N GLN A 37 12.62 -13.34 7.58
CA GLN A 37 12.72 -14.79 7.40
C GLN A 37 11.36 -15.48 7.49
N THR A 38 10.40 -14.84 8.17
CA THR A 38 9.08 -15.40 8.43
C THR A 38 7.95 -14.54 7.86
N VAL A 39 6.76 -15.14 7.74
CA VAL A 39 5.54 -14.44 7.33
C VAL A 39 5.11 -13.45 8.42
N GLU A 40 5.27 -13.84 9.67
CA GLU A 40 4.91 -13.07 10.85
C GLU A 40 5.73 -11.77 10.94
N ASP A 41 7.02 -11.82 10.62
CA ASP A 41 7.88 -10.64 10.55
C ASP A 41 7.39 -9.65 9.50
N ALA A 42 7.04 -10.15 8.32
CA ALA A 42 6.52 -9.33 7.22
C ALA A 42 5.18 -8.66 7.58
N GLU A 43 4.27 -9.40 8.22
CA GLU A 43 3.01 -8.83 8.70
C GLU A 43 3.23 -7.76 9.76
N LYS A 44 4.20 -7.95 10.67
CA LYS A 44 4.55 -6.96 11.69
C LYS A 44 5.08 -5.67 11.06
N LEU A 45 5.96 -5.78 10.05
CA LEU A 45 6.45 -4.62 9.31
C LEU A 45 5.31 -3.87 8.62
N ALA A 46 4.37 -4.59 7.99
CA ALA A 46 3.22 -3.97 7.35
C ALA A 46 2.37 -3.17 8.35
N ARG A 47 2.13 -3.70 9.56
CA ARG A 47 1.37 -2.99 10.60
C ARG A 47 2.08 -1.74 11.10
N ILE A 48 3.41 -1.78 11.23
CA ILE A 48 4.22 -0.61 11.59
C ILE A 48 4.08 0.48 10.52
N ASP A 49 4.14 0.11 9.25
CA ASP A 49 4.01 1.05 8.14
C ASP A 49 2.58 1.59 8.00
N LEU A 50 1.56 0.78 8.26
CA LEU A 50 0.16 1.25 8.32
C LEU A 50 -0.06 2.35 9.36
N ALA A 51 0.68 2.34 10.48
CA ALA A 51 0.60 3.38 11.50
C ALA A 51 1.38 4.66 11.14
N LYS A 52 2.17 4.63 10.06
CA LYS A 52 3.07 5.72 9.66
C LYS A 52 2.87 6.10 8.20
N THR A 53 3.43 5.31 7.29
CA THR A 53 3.40 5.53 5.86
C THR A 53 3.23 4.17 5.17
N PRO A 54 2.03 3.84 4.70
CA PRO A 54 1.76 2.55 4.06
C PRO A 54 2.48 2.41 2.73
N PHE A 55 2.91 1.18 2.44
CA PHE A 55 3.52 0.81 1.17
C PHE A 55 2.85 -0.40 0.53
N VAL A 56 2.86 -0.48 -0.79
CA VAL A 56 2.57 -1.70 -1.56
C VAL A 56 3.86 -2.15 -2.23
N LEU A 57 4.25 -3.39 -1.95
CA LEU A 57 5.40 -4.02 -2.57
C LEU A 57 5.06 -4.44 -3.99
N VAL A 58 5.91 -4.02 -4.93
CA VAL A 58 5.88 -4.40 -6.34
C VAL A 58 7.22 -5.01 -6.70
N GLN A 59 7.20 -5.95 -7.64
CA GLN A 59 8.43 -6.53 -8.14
C GLN A 59 9.04 -5.59 -9.17
N GLY A 60 10.28 -5.16 -8.93
CA GLY A 60 11.03 -4.33 -9.88
C GLY A 60 11.70 -5.19 -10.96
N GLY A 61 11.93 -4.63 -12.15
CA GLY A 61 12.64 -5.33 -13.22
C GLY A 61 12.62 -4.60 -14.57
N ILE A 62 13.80 -4.58 -15.21
CA ILE A 62 14.23 -4.02 -16.51
C ILE A 62 13.40 -2.83 -17.02
N ALA A 63 13.89 -1.64 -16.67
CA ALA A 63 13.45 -0.28 -17.03
C ALA A 63 12.38 0.35 -16.11
N PRO A 64 12.60 1.58 -15.62
CA PRO A 64 11.58 2.33 -14.90
C PRO A 64 10.42 2.61 -15.85
N ILE A 65 9.29 1.95 -15.63
CA ILE A 65 8.04 2.30 -16.30
C ILE A 65 7.45 3.48 -15.53
N ALA A 66 7.33 4.64 -16.17
CA ALA A 66 6.53 5.72 -15.64
C ALA A 66 5.07 5.24 -15.62
N TYR A 67 4.52 4.96 -14.45
CA TYR A 67 3.13 4.55 -14.28
C TYR A 67 2.29 5.78 -13.91
N PRO A 68 1.47 6.34 -14.83
CA PRO A 68 0.55 7.44 -14.49
C PRO A 68 -0.43 7.02 -13.39
N ILE A 69 -0.79 5.73 -13.37
CA ILE A 69 -1.63 5.07 -12.36
C ILE A 69 -1.04 5.15 -10.95
N ASN A 70 0.29 5.30 -10.80
CA ASN A 70 0.90 5.46 -9.49
C ASN A 70 0.40 6.71 -8.77
N ASN A 71 0.17 7.79 -9.50
CA ASN A 71 -0.27 9.04 -8.89
C ASN A 71 -1.73 8.94 -8.43
N GLU A 72 -2.63 8.35 -9.22
CA GLU A 72 -4.05 8.25 -8.83
C GLU A 72 -4.24 7.36 -7.59
N PHE A 73 -3.66 6.15 -7.59
CA PHE A 73 -3.76 5.24 -6.45
C PHE A 73 -3.10 5.82 -5.20
N SER A 74 -1.87 6.34 -5.33
CA SER A 74 -1.15 6.86 -4.17
C SER A 74 -1.84 8.09 -3.58
N ASN A 75 -2.39 8.97 -4.42
CA ASN A 75 -3.10 10.17 -3.96
C ASN A 75 -4.46 9.84 -3.33
N SER A 76 -5.19 8.87 -3.87
CA SER A 76 -6.52 8.50 -3.37
C SER A 76 -6.48 7.67 -2.09
N CYS A 77 -5.45 6.83 -1.93
CA CYS A 77 -5.36 5.88 -0.81
C CYS A 77 -4.32 6.27 0.25
N GLY A 78 -3.43 7.23 -0.02
CA GLY A 78 -2.34 7.60 0.88
C GLY A 78 -1.28 6.50 1.04
N VAL A 79 -1.09 5.69 -0.01
CA VAL A 79 -0.19 4.52 -0.01
C VAL A 79 0.84 4.64 -1.12
N TYR A 80 2.09 4.32 -0.84
CA TYR A 80 3.19 4.44 -1.79
C TYR A 80 3.60 3.08 -2.36
N TYR A 81 4.29 3.06 -3.51
CA TYR A 81 4.89 1.81 -4.00
C TYR A 81 6.33 1.68 -3.53
N TYR A 82 6.72 0.46 -3.17
CA TYR A 82 8.11 0.08 -2.92
C TYR A 82 8.53 -0.97 -3.94
N GLU A 83 9.53 -0.64 -4.77
CA GLU A 83 10.10 -1.52 -5.79
C GLU A 83 11.20 -2.38 -5.18
N LEU A 84 10.99 -3.70 -5.09
CA LEU A 84 11.96 -4.62 -4.48
C LEU A 84 13.18 -4.93 -5.38
N GLY A 85 13.14 -4.49 -6.65
CA GLY A 85 14.16 -4.89 -7.63
C GLY A 85 14.07 -6.37 -8.02
N CYS A 86 15.17 -6.91 -8.57
CA CYS A 86 15.23 -8.27 -9.12
C CYS A 86 15.38 -9.35 -8.04
N THR A 87 16.10 -9.07 -6.96
CA THR A 87 16.44 -10.01 -5.88
C THR A 87 15.70 -9.63 -4.60
N GLY A 88 14.37 -9.78 -4.60
CA GLY A 88 13.54 -9.57 -3.40
C GLY A 88 13.44 -10.83 -2.53
N PRO A 89 12.86 -10.71 -1.31
CA PRO A 89 12.58 -11.87 -0.47
C PRO A 89 11.56 -12.80 -1.15
N GLU A 90 11.41 -14.02 -0.61
CA GLU A 90 10.45 -14.98 -1.14
C GLU A 90 9.07 -14.35 -1.36
N ARG A 91 8.44 -14.65 -2.50
CA ARG A 91 7.14 -14.08 -2.87
C ARG A 91 6.08 -14.24 -1.77
N LYS A 92 6.13 -15.33 -0.99
CA LYS A 92 5.20 -15.58 0.13
C LYS A 92 5.32 -14.53 1.24
N ILE A 93 6.53 -14.08 1.55
CA ILE A 93 6.83 -13.07 2.58
C ILE A 93 6.33 -11.71 2.11
N SER A 94 6.69 -11.30 0.89
CA SER A 94 6.20 -10.06 0.29
C SER A 94 4.67 -10.02 0.13
N ALA A 95 4.05 -11.14 -0.22
CA ALA A 95 2.60 -11.26 -0.33
C ALA A 95 1.92 -11.14 1.04
N ALA A 96 2.51 -11.68 2.11
CA ALA A 96 1.99 -11.54 3.46
C ALA A 96 1.96 -10.07 3.91
N TYR A 97 3.06 -9.34 3.69
CA TYR A 97 3.12 -7.89 3.91
C TYR A 97 1.98 -7.17 3.17
N ASN A 98 1.87 -7.39 1.86
CA ASN A 98 0.86 -6.73 1.03
C ASN A 98 -0.56 -7.11 1.42
N ASN A 99 -0.83 -8.35 1.86
CA ASN A 99 -2.17 -8.76 2.27
C ASN A 99 -2.69 -7.95 3.46
N ILE A 100 -1.83 -7.60 4.41
CA ILE A 100 -2.17 -6.71 5.53
C ILE A 100 -2.55 -5.32 5.01
N VAL A 101 -1.79 -4.78 4.07
CA VAL A 101 -2.06 -3.48 3.45
C VAL A 101 -3.34 -3.52 2.61
N PHE A 102 -3.56 -4.56 1.81
CA PHE A 102 -4.77 -4.75 1.02
C PHE A 102 -6.01 -4.88 1.88
N LYS A 103 -5.93 -5.57 3.02
CA LYS A 103 -7.01 -5.64 4.00
C LYS A 103 -7.34 -4.25 4.53
N HIS A 104 -6.33 -3.47 4.92
CA HIS A 104 -6.54 -2.09 5.36
C HIS A 104 -7.20 -1.21 4.29
N LEU A 105 -6.75 -1.32 3.03
CA LEU A 105 -7.38 -0.61 1.90
C LEU A 105 -8.83 -1.04 1.68
N CYS A 106 -9.11 -2.31 1.88
CA CYS A 106 -10.44 -2.91 1.83
C CYS A 106 -11.36 -2.34 2.91
N ASP A 107 -10.89 -2.32 4.15
CA ASP A 107 -11.64 -1.82 5.30
C ASP A 107 -11.88 -0.30 5.20
N THR A 108 -10.95 0.45 4.60
CA THR A 108 -11.00 1.92 4.50
C THR A 108 -11.73 2.43 3.26
N TYR A 109 -11.52 1.81 2.10
CA TYR A 109 -11.96 2.32 0.78
C TYR A 109 -12.86 1.33 0.02
N GLY A 110 -13.19 0.18 0.61
CA GLY A 110 -13.99 -0.87 -0.02
C GLY A 110 -13.28 -1.48 -1.23
N LYS A 111 -14.02 -1.66 -2.33
CA LYS A 111 -13.50 -2.34 -3.55
C LYS A 111 -12.93 -1.39 -4.60
N LYS A 112 -13.09 -0.06 -4.46
CA LYS A 112 -12.79 0.91 -5.52
C LYS A 112 -11.29 0.92 -5.89
N TRP A 113 -10.41 0.88 -4.88
CA TRP A 113 -8.95 0.90 -5.05
C TRP A 113 -8.41 -0.27 -5.89
N LYS A 114 -9.13 -1.40 -5.98
CA LYS A 114 -8.70 -2.59 -6.73
C LYS A 114 -8.55 -2.34 -8.24
N LYS A 115 -9.20 -1.28 -8.75
CA LYS A 115 -9.13 -0.85 -10.15
C LYS A 115 -7.96 0.09 -10.43
N THR A 116 -7.52 0.83 -9.41
CA THR A 116 -6.47 1.86 -9.52
C THR A 116 -5.11 1.36 -9.05
N ILE A 117 -5.03 0.31 -8.23
CA ILE A 117 -3.75 -0.31 -7.89
C ILE A 117 -3.05 -0.94 -9.10
N ARG A 118 -1.72 -0.89 -9.15
CA ARG A 118 -0.92 -1.60 -10.15
C ARG A 118 -1.20 -3.10 -10.12
N LYS A 119 -1.30 -3.70 -11.31
CA LYS A 119 -1.66 -5.12 -11.49
C LYS A 119 -0.52 -6.08 -11.12
N ASP A 120 0.71 -5.59 -11.03
CA ASP A 120 1.92 -6.33 -10.68
C ASP A 120 2.24 -6.30 -9.18
N ALA A 121 1.40 -5.64 -8.35
CA ALA A 121 1.50 -5.69 -6.90
C ALA A 121 1.51 -7.14 -6.41
N ILE A 122 2.53 -7.47 -5.61
CA ILE A 122 2.80 -8.86 -5.21
C ILE A 122 1.62 -9.37 -4.37
N GLY A 123 1.11 -10.56 -4.71
CA GLY A 123 -0.03 -11.18 -4.01
C GLY A 123 -1.42 -10.66 -4.40
N LEU A 124 -1.53 -9.63 -5.26
CA LEU A 124 -2.82 -8.99 -5.57
C LEU A 124 -3.81 -9.93 -6.28
N LYS A 125 -3.33 -10.77 -7.20
CA LYS A 125 -4.18 -11.70 -7.96
C LYS A 125 -4.79 -12.74 -7.01
N GLU A 126 -3.97 -13.27 -6.11
CA GLU A 126 -4.31 -14.25 -5.10
C GLU A 126 -5.30 -13.66 -4.08
N PHE A 127 -5.06 -12.43 -3.61
CA PHE A 127 -5.96 -11.70 -2.72
C PHE A 127 -7.35 -11.47 -3.34
N LYS A 128 -7.41 -11.10 -4.62
CA LYS A 128 -8.68 -10.91 -5.35
C LYS A 128 -9.49 -12.21 -5.48
N LYS A 129 -8.82 -13.35 -5.73
CA LYS A 129 -9.48 -14.67 -5.85
C LYS A 129 -10.10 -15.14 -4.53
N LYS A 130 -9.49 -14.81 -3.39
CA LYS A 130 -9.98 -15.19 -2.06
C LYS A 130 -11.17 -14.33 -1.57
N ASN A 131 -11.81 -13.54 -2.43
CA ASN A 131 -12.81 -12.53 -2.05
C ASN A 131 -12.29 -11.56 -0.96
N GLY A 132 -11.00 -11.20 -0.97
CA GLY A 132 -10.37 -10.33 0.05
C GLY A 132 -10.98 -8.93 0.20
N CYS A 133 -11.90 -8.58 -0.70
CA CYS A 133 -13.16 -7.84 -0.52
C CYS A 133 -14.10 -8.39 -1.60
#